data_AF-A0A0F9RMH4-F1
#
_entry.id   AF-A0A0F9RMH4-F1
#
_cell.length_a   1.000
_cell.length_b   1.000
_cell.length_c   1.000
_cell.angle_alpha   90.00
_cell.angle_beta   90.00
_cell.angle_gamma   90.00
#
_symmetry.space_group_name_H-M   'P 1'
#
loop_
_entity.id
_entity.type
_entity.pdbx_description
1 polymer ?
#
loop_
_entity_poly.entity_id
_entity_poly.type
_entity_poly.pdbx_seq_one_letter_code
_entity_poly.pdbx_strand_id
1 'polypeptide(L)'
;MEKQIREQVGRLLDELSETSRIWRLEWITREVEKRYERVLKAWAKSGGEDESARFYEHCSHTTVRAIVSNAIRSRTDPDRTPDDQLVFEGFPRVQAYYTITRQKEWMGVPVMQLTQAEQTEKVAELRSSAEALLEHADQLELFFNTYGELGA
;
A
#
# COMPACT_ATOMS: atom_id res chain seq x y z
N MET A 1 13.34 9.07 12.75
CA MET A 1 13.46 9.34 11.30
C MET A 1 12.41 8.56 10.50
N GLU A 2 12.37 7.24 10.61
CA GLU A 2 11.37 6.40 9.91
C GLU A 2 9.91 6.82 10.12
N LYS A 3 9.51 7.15 11.37
CA LYS A 3 8.18 7.66 11.69
C LYS A 3 7.79 8.90 10.86
N GLN A 4 8.71 9.85 10.71
CA GLN A 4 8.49 11.06 9.92
C GLN A 4 8.36 10.75 8.42
N ILE A 5 9.12 9.77 7.91
CA ILE A 5 8.97 9.30 6.52
C ILE A 5 7.57 8.70 6.34
N ARG A 6 7.13 7.82 7.24
CA ARG A 6 5.81 7.20 7.19
C ARG A 6 4.69 8.26 7.18
N GLU A 7 4.79 9.28 8.03
CA GLU A 7 3.84 10.41 8.07
C GLU A 7 3.85 11.25 6.78
N GLN A 8 5.02 11.47 6.18
CA GLN A 8 5.15 12.19 4.90
C GLN A 8 4.58 11.38 3.74
N VAL A 9 4.85 10.08 3.70
CA VAL A 9 4.28 9.14 2.71
C VAL A 9 2.76 9.11 2.84
N GLY A 10 2.23 8.99 4.06
CA GLY A 10 0.79 9.02 4.32
C GLY A 10 0.13 10.27 3.75
N ARG A 11 0.64 11.46 4.12
CA ARG A 11 0.14 12.74 3.60
C ARG A 11 0.20 12.85 2.08
N LEU A 12 1.30 12.42 1.47
CA LEU A 12 1.42 12.45 0.01
C LEU A 12 0.40 11.52 -0.66
N LEU A 13 0.15 10.33 -0.09
CA LEU A 13 -0.88 9.44 -0.60
C LEU A 13 -2.30 10.03 -0.41
N ASP A 14 -2.56 10.74 0.69
CA ASP A 14 -3.82 11.46 0.93
C ASP A 14 -4.02 12.57 -0.12
N GLU A 15 -3.01 13.43 -0.35
CA GLU A 15 -3.01 14.47 -1.41
C GLU A 15 -3.29 13.88 -2.80
N LEU A 16 -2.69 12.74 -3.12
CA LEU A 16 -2.92 12.04 -4.39
C LEU A 16 -4.32 11.44 -4.46
N SER A 17 -4.89 11.01 -3.33
CA SER A 17 -6.25 10.46 -3.24
C SER A 17 -7.29 11.53 -3.52
N GLU A 18 -7.16 12.70 -2.88
CA GLU A 18 -8.05 13.85 -3.08
C GLU A 18 -8.13 14.29 -4.55
N THR A 19 -7.02 14.13 -5.27
CA THR A 19 -6.92 14.48 -6.70
C THR A 19 -7.07 13.29 -7.64
N SER A 20 -7.45 12.12 -7.12
CA SER A 20 -7.61 10.87 -7.88
C SER A 20 -6.41 10.55 -8.77
N ARG A 21 -5.18 10.76 -8.30
CA ARG A 21 -3.95 10.48 -9.06
C ARG A 21 -3.48 9.05 -8.87
N ILE A 22 -2.84 8.50 -9.91
CA ILE A 22 -2.19 7.18 -9.86
C ILE A 22 -0.98 7.22 -8.92
N TRP A 23 -0.91 6.26 -8.00
CA TRP A 23 0.19 6.09 -7.07
C TRP A 23 1.31 5.26 -7.70
N ARG A 24 2.27 5.95 -8.31
CA ARG A 24 3.48 5.31 -8.87
C ARG A 24 4.57 5.22 -7.80
N LEU A 25 4.93 4.00 -7.40
CA LEU A 25 5.93 3.73 -6.35
C LEU A 25 7.23 4.53 -6.56
N GLU A 26 7.78 4.49 -7.77
CA GLU A 26 9.04 5.16 -8.10
C GLU A 26 8.93 6.69 -7.95
N TRP A 27 7.85 7.28 -8.44
CA TRP A 27 7.63 8.71 -8.36
C TRP A 27 7.45 9.17 -6.90
N ILE A 28 6.64 8.44 -6.13
CA ILE A 28 6.38 8.74 -4.72
C ILE A 28 7.69 8.63 -3.91
N THR A 29 8.49 7.58 -4.17
CA THR A 29 9.80 7.39 -3.52
C THR A 29 10.70 8.61 -3.76
N ARG A 30 10.86 9.02 -5.02
CA ARG A 30 11.68 10.19 -5.37
C ARG A 30 11.16 11.49 -4.79
N GLU A 31 9.83 11.66 -4.73
CA GLU A 31 9.24 12.87 -4.19
C GLU A 31 9.47 12.98 -2.67
N VAL A 32 9.37 11.86 -1.95
CA VAL A 32 9.69 11.79 -0.51
C VAL A 32 11.17 12.06 -0.26
N GLU A 33 12.07 11.48 -1.05
CA GLU A 33 13.52 11.74 -0.98
C GLU A 33 13.83 13.23 -1.18
N LYS A 34 13.25 13.88 -2.21
CA LYS A 34 13.44 15.31 -2.47
C LYS A 34 12.90 16.21 -1.36
N ARG A 35 11.75 15.86 -0.77
CA ARG A 35 11.19 16.60 0.38
C ARG A 35 12.15 16.50 1.57
N TYR A 36 12.71 15.32 1.82
CA TYR A 36 13.63 15.10 2.94
C TYR A 36 15.01 15.73 2.73
N GLU A 37 15.58 15.64 1.53
CA GLU A 37 16.84 16.29 1.18
C GLU A 37 16.79 17.81 1.43
N ARG A 38 15.64 18.45 1.15
CA ARG A 38 15.43 19.88 1.44
C ARG A 38 15.47 20.18 2.94
N VAL A 39 14.86 19.34 3.76
CA VAL A 39 14.86 19.48 5.23
C VAL A 39 16.29 19.38 5.77
N LEU A 40 17.06 18.40 5.29
CA LEU A 40 18.47 18.23 5.69
C LEU A 40 19.33 19.41 5.26
N LYS A 41 19.19 19.89 4.03
CA LYS A 41 19.95 21.06 3.56
C LYS A 41 19.64 22.31 4.37
N ALA A 42 18.38 22.50 4.79
CA ALA A 42 18.01 23.62 5.66
C ALA A 42 18.63 23.48 7.06
N TRP A 43 18.67 22.26 7.60
CA TRP A 43 19.23 21.98 8.92
C TRP A 43 20.76 22.03 8.96
N ALA A 44 21.45 21.49 7.95
CA ALA A 44 22.90 21.60 7.82
C ALA A 44 23.35 23.07 7.76
N LYS A 45 22.57 23.93 7.08
CA LYS A 45 22.80 25.39 7.08
C LYS A 45 22.65 26.04 8.45
N SER A 46 21.90 25.43 9.38
CA SER A 46 21.78 25.89 10.77
C SER A 46 22.89 25.38 11.71
N GLY A 47 23.94 24.74 11.18
CA GLY A 47 25.10 24.30 11.96
C GLY A 47 24.97 22.90 12.56
N GLY A 48 24.02 22.10 12.07
CA GLY A 48 23.89 20.71 12.47
C GLY A 48 24.77 19.80 11.61
N GLU A 49 25.85 19.24 12.18
CA GLU A 49 26.81 18.41 11.44
C GLU A 49 26.46 16.89 11.45
N ASP A 50 25.70 16.41 12.45
CA ASP A 50 25.59 14.97 12.76
C ASP A 50 24.46 14.19 12.00
N GLU A 51 23.42 14.87 11.50
CA GLU A 51 22.25 14.16 10.92
C GLU A 51 22.36 13.80 9.43
N SER A 52 23.29 14.38 8.68
CA SER A 52 23.48 14.03 7.27
C SER A 52 23.93 12.58 7.12
N ALA A 53 24.80 12.10 8.01
CA ALA A 53 25.19 10.70 8.10
C ALA A 53 24.00 9.80 8.48
N ARG A 54 23.17 10.21 9.45
CA ARG A 54 21.95 9.49 9.87
C ARG A 54 20.91 9.39 8.74
N PHE A 55 20.82 10.36 7.84
CA PHE A 55 19.99 10.26 6.64
C PHE A 55 20.49 9.19 5.68
N TYR A 56 21.79 9.15 5.37
CA TYR A 56 22.32 8.09 4.50
C TYR A 56 22.27 6.71 5.17
N GLU A 57 22.32 6.67 6.50
CA GLU A 57 22.21 5.45 7.32
C GLU A 57 20.77 4.92 7.44
N HIS A 58 19.74 5.79 7.43
CA HIS A 58 18.33 5.39 7.67
C HIS A 58 17.35 5.71 6.54
N CYS A 59 17.72 6.55 5.58
CA CYS A 59 16.88 6.98 4.46
C CYS A 59 17.54 6.63 3.13
N SER A 60 18.22 5.48 3.06
CA SER A 60 18.64 4.92 1.78
C SER A 60 17.42 4.80 0.85
N HIS A 61 17.66 4.94 -0.46
CA HIS A 61 16.60 4.77 -1.47
C HIS A 61 15.80 3.49 -1.24
N THR A 62 16.49 2.40 -0.90
CA THR A 62 15.89 1.11 -0.57
C THR A 62 14.93 1.19 0.61
N THR A 63 15.31 1.89 1.69
CA THR A 63 14.48 2.06 2.89
C THR A 63 13.24 2.89 2.58
N VAL A 64 13.39 4.03 1.90
CA VAL A 64 12.25 4.88 1.53
C VAL A 64 11.31 4.13 0.59
N ARG A 65 11.86 3.43 -0.42
CA ARG A 65 11.09 2.59 -1.33
C ARG A 65 10.30 1.51 -0.60
N ALA A 66 10.92 0.83 0.36
CA ALA A 66 10.24 -0.20 1.16
C ALA A 66 9.08 0.39 1.99
N ILE A 67 9.29 1.56 2.60
CA ILE A 67 8.25 2.27 3.35
C ILE A 67 7.09 2.67 2.43
N VAL A 68 7.39 3.24 1.26
CA VAL A 68 6.38 3.64 0.27
C VAL A 68 5.61 2.42 -0.24
N SER A 69 6.32 1.34 -0.58
CA SER A 69 5.70 0.10 -1.07
C SER A 69 4.75 -0.49 -0.04
N ASN A 70 5.18 -0.55 1.24
CA ASN A 70 4.33 -1.03 2.32
C ASN A 70 3.13 -0.10 2.55
N ALA A 71 3.31 1.22 2.47
CA ALA A 71 2.21 2.17 2.61
C ALA A 71 1.16 2.02 1.51
N ILE A 72 1.58 1.88 0.25
CA ILE A 72 0.66 1.62 -0.88
C ILE A 72 -0.11 0.32 -0.62
N ARG A 73 0.60 -0.79 -0.38
CA ARG A 73 -0.02 -2.10 -0.10
C ARG A 73 -1.03 -2.01 1.03
N SER A 74 -0.66 -1.37 2.13
CA SER A 74 -1.50 -1.23 3.32
C SER A 74 -2.83 -0.51 3.08
N ARG A 75 -2.94 0.28 2.00
CA ARG A 75 -4.15 1.03 1.64
C ARG A 75 -4.97 0.40 0.52
N THR A 76 -4.41 -0.59 -0.18
CA THR A 76 -5.03 -1.27 -1.34
C THR A 76 -5.15 -2.77 -1.15
N ASP A 77 -4.80 -3.27 0.03
CA ASP A 77 -4.91 -4.68 0.41
C ASP A 77 -6.39 -5.00 0.70
N PRO A 78 -7.05 -5.87 -0.09
CA PRO A 78 -8.46 -6.25 0.09
C PRO A 78 -8.78 -6.97 1.37
N ASP A 79 -7.79 -7.59 2.02
CA ASP A 79 -8.00 -8.39 3.22
C ASP A 79 -7.94 -7.54 4.51
N ARG A 80 -7.62 -6.25 4.40
CA ARG A 80 -7.66 -5.32 5.54
C ARG A 80 -9.07 -4.94 5.95
N THR A 81 -9.24 -4.70 7.24
CA THR A 81 -10.50 -4.26 7.84
C THR A 81 -10.95 -2.92 7.22
N PRO A 82 -12.23 -2.75 6.84
CA PRO A 82 -12.71 -1.57 6.09
C PRO A 82 -12.45 -0.20 6.74
N ASP A 83 -12.28 -0.14 8.06
CA ASP A 83 -12.04 1.11 8.79
C ASP A 83 -10.75 1.83 8.36
N ASP A 84 -9.80 1.14 7.72
CA ASP A 84 -8.55 1.70 7.18
C ASP A 84 -8.52 1.80 5.64
N GLN A 85 -9.55 1.30 4.94
CA GLN A 85 -9.57 1.28 3.47
C GLN A 85 -10.30 2.52 2.92
N LEU A 86 -9.70 3.16 1.91
CA LEU A 86 -10.40 4.17 1.11
C LEU A 86 -11.47 3.47 0.28
N VAL A 87 -12.70 3.39 0.79
CA VAL A 87 -13.85 2.85 0.05
C VAL A 87 -14.51 3.92 -0.81
N PHE A 88 -15.07 3.52 -1.94
CA PHE A 88 -15.83 4.40 -2.81
C PHE A 88 -17.18 4.75 -2.15
N GLU A 89 -17.56 6.02 -2.22
CA GLU A 89 -18.80 6.50 -1.60
C GLU A 89 -20.02 5.72 -2.10
N GLY A 90 -20.85 5.24 -1.16
CA GLY A 90 -22.04 4.44 -1.47
C GLY A 90 -21.78 2.94 -1.70
N PHE A 91 -20.53 2.48 -1.65
CA PHE A 91 -20.19 1.05 -1.79
C PHE A 91 -19.45 0.53 -0.55
N PRO A 92 -19.95 -0.53 0.11
CA PRO A 92 -19.39 -0.99 1.39
C PRO A 92 -18.02 -1.66 1.28
N ARG A 93 -17.64 -2.10 0.07
CA ARG A 93 -16.42 -2.92 -0.16
C ARG A 93 -15.66 -2.57 -1.43
N VAL A 94 -16.14 -1.63 -2.24
CA VAL A 94 -15.43 -1.23 -3.46
C VAL A 94 -14.33 -0.27 -3.02
N GLN A 95 -13.07 -0.68 -3.21
CA GLN A 95 -11.94 0.20 -2.93
C GLN A 95 -11.89 1.33 -3.95
N ALA A 96 -11.54 2.53 -3.47
CA ALA A 96 -11.27 3.70 -4.31
C ALA A 96 -10.00 3.49 -5.16
N TYR A 97 -9.07 2.64 -4.70
CA TYR A 97 -7.82 2.33 -5.36
C TYR A 97 -7.57 0.83 -5.39
N TYR A 98 -7.13 0.32 -6.54
CA TYR A 98 -6.67 -1.06 -6.68
C TYR A 98 -5.20 -1.10 -7.09
N THR A 99 -4.49 -2.11 -6.60
CA THR A 99 -3.14 -2.38 -7.08
C THR A 99 -3.18 -3.09 -8.43
N ILE A 100 -2.50 -2.49 -9.42
CA ILE A 100 -2.38 -3.01 -10.79
C ILE A 100 -0.92 -3.00 -11.21
N THR A 101 -0.53 -3.96 -12.06
CA THR A 101 0.78 -3.97 -12.69
C THR A 101 0.70 -3.37 -14.09
N ARG A 102 1.29 -2.19 -14.31
CA ARG A 102 1.47 -1.60 -15.65
C ARG A 102 2.96 -1.51 -15.96
N GLN A 103 3.37 -1.91 -17.16
CA GLN A 103 4.79 -1.86 -17.58
C GLN A 103 5.75 -2.54 -16.59
N LYS A 104 5.33 -3.66 -15.98
CA LYS A 104 6.07 -4.42 -14.94
C LYS A 104 6.26 -3.67 -13.62
N GLU A 105 5.56 -2.56 -13.41
CA GLU A 105 5.57 -1.82 -12.14
C GLU A 105 4.21 -1.91 -11.45
N TRP A 106 4.27 -2.14 -10.13
CA TRP A 106 3.10 -2.12 -9.26
C TRP A 106 2.70 -0.67 -8.95
N MET A 107 1.43 -0.34 -9.15
CA MET A 107 0.90 0.99 -8.86
C MET A 107 -0.52 0.92 -8.30
N GLY A 108 -0.85 1.87 -7.43
CA GLY A 108 -2.23 2.10 -7.00
C GLY A 108 -2.96 2.92 -8.05
N VAL A 109 -3.99 2.36 -8.66
CA VAL A 109 -4.79 3.04 -9.70
C VAL A 109 -6.18 3.31 -9.12
N PRO A 110 -6.69 4.54 -9.21
CA PRO A 110 -8.07 4.83 -8.83
C PRO A 110 -9.03 3.94 -9.62
N VAL A 111 -10.10 3.45 -8.99
CA VAL A 111 -11.10 2.56 -9.62
C VAL A 111 -11.67 3.18 -10.92
N MET A 112 -11.88 4.50 -10.92
CA MET A 112 -12.37 5.27 -12.07
C MET A 112 -11.36 5.42 -13.21
N GLN A 113 -10.10 5.04 -13.01
CA GLN A 113 -9.02 5.11 -14.00
C GLN A 113 -8.50 3.73 -14.42
N LEU A 114 -9.16 2.66 -13.97
CA LEU A 114 -8.91 1.32 -14.47
C LEU A 114 -9.44 1.21 -15.90
N THR A 115 -8.64 0.63 -16.79
CA THR A 115 -9.11 0.22 -18.12
C THR A 115 -10.09 -0.95 -17.99
N GLN A 116 -10.92 -1.18 -19.02
CA GLN A 116 -11.86 -2.30 -19.03
C GLN A 116 -11.19 -3.67 -18.83
N ALA A 117 -10.00 -3.85 -19.42
CA ALA A 117 -9.21 -5.06 -19.24
C ALA A 117 -8.80 -5.24 -17.77
N GLU A 118 -8.27 -4.19 -17.14
CA GLU A 118 -7.85 -4.22 -15.72
C GLU A 118 -9.03 -4.42 -14.76
N GLN A 119 -10.19 -3.82 -15.06
CA GLN A 119 -11.42 -4.06 -14.30
C GLN A 119 -11.83 -5.54 -14.38
N THR A 120 -11.79 -6.11 -15.58
CA THR A 120 -12.16 -7.52 -15.81
C THR A 120 -11.20 -8.47 -15.09
N GLU A 121 -9.89 -8.21 -15.21
CA GLU A 121 -8.85 -8.96 -14.52
C GLU A 121 -9.01 -8.87 -13.00
N LYS A 122 -9.24 -7.67 -12.46
CA LYS A 122 -9.41 -7.49 -11.01
C LYS A 122 -10.67 -8.18 -10.48
N VAL A 123 -11.78 -8.15 -11.22
CA VAL A 123 -12.99 -8.89 -10.85
C VAL A 123 -12.73 -10.39 -10.86
N ALA A 124 -12.00 -10.90 -11.86
CA ALA A 124 -11.64 -12.32 -11.93
C ALA A 124 -10.73 -12.75 -10.76
N GLU A 125 -9.73 -11.93 -10.42
CA GLU A 125 -8.85 -12.12 -9.25
C GLU A 125 -9.66 -12.21 -7.96
N LEU A 126 -10.56 -11.26 -7.71
CA LEU A 126 -11.39 -11.24 -6.49
C LEU A 126 -12.31 -12.46 -6.39
N ARG A 127 -12.88 -12.91 -7.52
CA ARG A 127 -13.70 -14.13 -7.56
C ARG A 127 -12.87 -15.38 -7.26
N SER A 128 -11.69 -15.49 -7.86
CA SER A 128 -10.78 -16.61 -7.63
C SER A 128 -10.33 -16.69 -6.16
N SER A 129 -10.02 -15.55 -5.54
CA SER A 129 -9.70 -15.50 -4.11
C SER A 129 -10.87 -15.94 -3.23
N ALA A 130 -12.10 -15.52 -3.56
CA ALA A 130 -13.28 -15.95 -2.82
C ALA A 130 -13.52 -17.46 -2.93
N GLU A 131 -13.36 -18.04 -4.13
CA GLU A 131 -13.45 -19.50 -4.34
C GLU A 131 -12.41 -20.25 -3.51
N ALA A 132 -11.15 -19.80 -3.49
CA ALA A 132 -10.10 -20.42 -2.70
C ALA A 132 -10.35 -20.35 -1.19
N LEU A 133 -10.93 -19.24 -0.69
CA LEU A 133 -11.29 -19.09 0.71
C LEU A 133 -12.46 -20.01 1.11
N LEU A 134 -13.44 -20.19 0.22
CA LEU A 134 -14.53 -21.15 0.45
C LEU A 134 -14.01 -22.58 0.52
N GLU A 135 -13.16 -22.99 -0.43
CA GLU A 135 -12.54 -24.32 -0.42
C GLU A 135 -11.73 -24.56 0.86
N HIS A 136 -10.97 -23.56 1.31
CA HIS A 136 -10.21 -23.67 2.55
C HIS A 136 -11.12 -23.79 3.78
N ALA A 137 -12.25 -23.08 3.82
CA ALA A 137 -13.23 -23.22 4.89
C ALA A 137 -13.82 -24.64 4.92
N ASP A 138 -14.19 -25.20 3.77
CA ASP A 138 -14.72 -26.57 3.67
C ASP A 138 -13.69 -27.60 4.17
N GLN A 139 -12.40 -27.40 3.86
CA GLN A 139 -11.31 -28.26 4.36
C GLN A 139 -11.13 -28.15 5.88
N LEU A 140 -11.26 -26.94 6.45
CA LEU A 140 -11.21 -26.73 7.89
C LEU A 140 -12.39 -27.39 8.59
N GLU A 141 -13.61 -27.27 8.05
CA GLU A 141 -14.78 -27.97 8.59
C GLU A 141 -14.60 -29.48 8.57
N LEU A 142 -14.10 -30.03 7.46
CA LEU A 142 -13.78 -31.46 7.36
C LEU A 142 -12.73 -31.87 8.40
N PHE A 143 -11.68 -31.08 8.56
CA PHE A 143 -10.62 -31.33 9.54
C PHE A 143 -11.17 -31.35 10.97
N PHE A 144 -11.96 -30.34 11.35
CA PHE A 144 -12.57 -30.27 12.68
C PHE A 144 -13.57 -31.40 12.94
N ASN A 145 -14.38 -31.77 11.94
CA ASN A 145 -15.33 -32.88 12.09
C ASN A 145 -14.61 -34.24 12.18
N THR A 146 -13.45 -34.39 11.54
CA THR A 146 -12.70 -35.67 11.52
C THR A 146 -11.80 -35.83 12.74
N TYR A 147 -11.18 -34.73 13.21
CA TYR A 147 -10.12 -34.77 14.21
C TYR A 147 -10.40 -33.91 15.46
N GLY A 148 -11.42 -33.06 15.45
CA GLY A 148 -11.74 -32.15 16.55
C GLY A 148 -12.20 -32.85 17.83
N GLU A 149 -12.76 -34.06 17.72
CA GLU A 149 -13.15 -34.87 18.89
C GLU A 149 -11.97 -35.60 19.55
N LEU A 150 -10.78 -35.65 18.94
CA LEU A 150 -9.59 -36.30 19.52
C LEU A 150 -8.84 -35.41 20.54
N GLY A 151 -9.34 -34.19 20.78
CA GLY A 151 -8.75 -33.22 21.71
C GLY A 151 -9.64 -32.82 22.90
N ALA A 152 -10.80 -33.44 23.07
CA ALA A 152 -11.69 -33.26 24.24
C ALA A 152 -11.64 -34.48 25.16
#